data_AF-A0A507B0J0-F1
#
_entry.id   AF-A0A507B0J0-F1
#
_cell.length_a   1.000
_cell.length_b   1.000
_cell.length_c   1.000
_cell.angle_alpha   90.00
_cell.angle_beta   90.00
_cell.angle_gamma   90.00
#
_symmetry.space_group_name_H-M   'P 1'
#
loop_
_entity.id
_entity.type
_entity.pdbx_description
1 polymer ?
#
loop_
_entity_poly.entity_id
_entity_poly.type
_entity_poly.pdbx_seq_one_letter_code
_entity_poly.pdbx_strand_id
1 'polypeptide(L)'
;MPIELNNIHVGSDPAPPPYSEAVKSSQPAATDTGAAPASQSTQNNARPGTSNPTPPPKRHRFRLSKRCPKLLSRLPLFLGLFFGIGTATACTYLLVRRVNHLVATAKVDGNPAKWSNQAVQEAYDPCYLGCRDGSCETDVTFAQRACARTGESHLGEACNGKHMWNWQERYPAHCLDAVGAIFRDKALADNKASKSRLMGLTVLILIGAFGVGWLIFHFLRRAIAKRHAARAAARSQRRTVSGRGKGRWRKWSAVLLAVFGRPAQSYPCTQHAPIERRNFANHNNTIRGAVYGALSDCEDSSDCHPDCRTKCHWSFIKFRTVCHWECEDVCVTGTRVTRDARSYVASVMQNVYNCGFREEWYLENGLLTRIANPGIESNHWVTISVDGFNVTSPNVTDPAVVCLYNIGGQ
;
A
#
# COMPACT_ATOMS: atom_id res chain seq x y z
N MET A 1 19.81 37.99 36.22
CA MET A 1 19.15 38.76 35.15
C MET A 1 18.26 37.79 34.39
N PRO A 2 16.94 38.00 34.32
CA PRO A 2 16.03 37.08 33.64
C PRO A 2 16.17 37.25 32.12
N ILE A 3 16.22 36.13 31.40
CA ILE A 3 16.30 36.08 29.94
C ILE A 3 14.86 36.15 29.41
N GLU A 4 14.52 37.27 28.77
CA GLU A 4 13.28 37.40 28.00
C GLU A 4 13.36 36.52 26.75
N LEU A 5 12.49 35.52 26.69
CA LEU A 5 12.20 34.74 25.49
C LEU A 5 11.29 35.56 24.58
N ASN A 6 11.85 36.18 23.55
CA ASN A 6 11.08 36.85 22.51
C ASN A 6 10.32 35.82 21.66
N ASN A 7 9.01 36.01 21.58
CA ASN A 7 8.11 35.32 20.68
C ASN A 7 8.55 35.54 19.22
N ILE A 8 8.96 34.45 18.56
CA ILE A 8 9.20 34.43 17.12
C ILE A 8 7.82 34.43 16.45
N HIS A 9 7.47 35.58 15.84
CA HIS A 9 6.32 35.68 14.96
C HIS A 9 6.60 34.82 13.71
N VAL A 10 5.91 33.68 13.60
CA VAL A 10 5.83 32.91 12.36
C VAL A 10 5.07 33.77 11.36
N GLY A 11 5.81 34.43 10.47
CA GLY A 11 5.25 35.16 9.35
C GLY A 11 4.46 34.22 8.46
N SER A 12 3.22 34.57 8.17
CA SER A 12 2.38 33.91 7.16
C SER A 12 3.12 33.89 5.82
N ASP A 13 3.28 32.69 5.25
CA ASP A 13 3.92 32.48 3.95
C ASP A 13 3.29 33.40 2.88
N PRO A 14 4.11 34.04 2.02
CA PRO A 14 3.58 34.79 0.90
C PRO A 14 2.78 33.88 -0.02
N ALA A 15 1.57 34.32 -0.37
CA ALA A 15 0.72 33.64 -1.34
C ALA A 15 1.53 33.35 -2.63
N PRO A 16 1.42 32.13 -3.20
CA PRO A 16 2.09 31.82 -4.46
C PRO A 16 1.65 32.81 -5.54
N PRO A 17 2.55 33.19 -6.48
CA PRO A 17 2.20 34.11 -7.54
C PRO A 17 1.00 33.56 -8.34
N PRO A 18 0.08 34.43 -8.78
CA PRO A 18 -1.05 34.02 -9.62
C PRO A 18 -0.50 33.52 -10.95
N TYR A 19 -0.43 32.19 -11.12
CA TYR A 19 -0.14 31.60 -12.41
C TYR A 19 -1.34 31.81 -13.33
N SER A 20 -1.12 32.72 -14.28
CA SER A 20 -1.66 32.84 -15.64
C SER A 20 -2.99 32.15 -15.95
N GLU A 21 -3.92 32.99 -16.36
CA GLU A 21 -5.27 32.72 -16.81
C GLU A 21 -5.42 31.50 -17.72
N ALA A 22 -6.49 30.76 -17.41
CA ALA A 22 -7.12 29.70 -18.17
C ALA A 22 -6.96 29.80 -19.70
N VAL A 23 -6.20 28.86 -20.26
CA VAL A 23 -6.39 28.43 -21.64
C VAL A 23 -7.81 27.86 -21.75
N LYS A 24 -8.72 28.61 -22.39
CA LYS A 24 -10.05 28.15 -22.78
C LYS A 24 -9.89 26.93 -23.70
N SER A 25 -10.00 25.74 -23.11
CA SER A 25 -10.12 24.48 -23.85
C SER A 25 -11.44 24.50 -24.62
N SER A 26 -11.37 24.63 -25.94
CA SER A 26 -12.48 24.43 -26.86
C SER A 26 -12.95 22.98 -26.79
N GLN A 27 -14.17 22.79 -26.26
CA GLN A 27 -14.90 21.52 -26.21
C GLN A 27 -15.31 21.09 -27.63
N PRO A 28 -15.01 19.86 -28.09
CA PRO A 28 -15.73 19.30 -29.22
C PRO A 28 -17.10 18.80 -28.78
N ALA A 29 -18.13 19.18 -29.55
CA ALA A 29 -19.51 18.77 -29.38
C ALA A 29 -19.65 17.25 -29.43
N ALA A 30 -20.11 16.65 -28.33
CA ALA A 30 -20.48 15.24 -28.30
C ALA A 30 -21.81 15.05 -29.03
N THR A 31 -21.76 14.31 -30.14
CA THR A 31 -22.91 13.87 -30.90
C THR A 31 -23.69 12.84 -30.09
N ASP A 32 -24.93 13.19 -29.78
CA ASP A 32 -25.94 12.32 -29.22
C ASP A 32 -26.33 11.27 -30.27
N THR A 33 -26.26 9.98 -29.94
CA THR A 33 -26.90 8.94 -30.77
C THR A 33 -27.51 7.90 -29.85
N GLY A 34 -28.80 8.07 -29.60
CA GLY A 34 -29.63 7.04 -29.01
C GLY A 34 -29.87 5.89 -29.98
N ALA A 35 -30.14 4.72 -29.41
CA ALA A 35 -31.09 3.73 -29.94
C ALA A 35 -31.26 2.61 -28.91
N ALA A 36 -32.41 2.60 -28.24
CA ALA A 36 -33.07 1.36 -27.85
C ALA A 36 -33.58 0.67 -29.14
N PRO A 37 -33.79 -0.67 -29.15
CA PRO A 37 -35.16 -1.10 -28.81
C PRO A 37 -35.32 -2.55 -28.26
N ALA A 38 -36.53 -2.76 -27.76
CA ALA A 38 -37.41 -3.91 -27.98
C ALA A 38 -37.17 -5.27 -27.27
N SER A 39 -38.15 -5.54 -26.41
CA SER A 39 -38.76 -6.80 -25.98
C SER A 39 -39.10 -7.78 -27.11
N GLN A 40 -38.87 -9.09 -26.89
CA GLN A 40 -39.68 -10.24 -27.37
C GLN A 40 -39.48 -11.38 -26.34
N SER A 41 -40.46 -11.90 -25.59
CA SER A 41 -41.72 -12.58 -25.95
C SER A 41 -41.51 -13.78 -26.88
N THR A 42 -41.41 -14.99 -26.32
CA THR A 42 -41.86 -16.21 -27.00
C THR A 42 -42.42 -17.21 -26.00
N GLN A 43 -43.74 -17.14 -25.81
CA GLN A 43 -44.60 -18.27 -25.46
C GLN A 43 -44.50 -19.33 -26.57
N ASN A 44 -44.45 -20.61 -26.21
CA ASN A 44 -44.93 -21.66 -27.09
C ASN A 44 -45.88 -22.59 -26.34
N ASN A 45 -47.11 -22.60 -26.86
CA ASN A 45 -48.26 -23.39 -26.48
C ASN A 45 -48.30 -24.73 -27.23
N ALA A 46 -49.08 -25.65 -26.65
CA ALA A 46 -49.89 -26.70 -27.27
C ALA A 46 -49.19 -27.93 -27.90
N ARG A 47 -49.65 -29.14 -27.52
CA ARG A 47 -50.88 -29.75 -28.09
C ARG A 47 -51.35 -30.98 -27.27
N PRO A 48 -52.67 -31.27 -27.25
CA PRO A 48 -53.28 -32.32 -26.44
C PRO A 48 -53.49 -33.62 -27.22
N GLY A 49 -53.54 -34.74 -26.49
CA GLY A 49 -53.88 -36.06 -27.00
C GLY A 49 -54.80 -36.80 -26.05
N THR A 50 -56.08 -36.83 -26.40
CA THR A 50 -57.16 -37.66 -25.87
C THR A 50 -56.94 -39.15 -26.18
N SER A 51 -57.21 -40.04 -25.22
CA SER A 51 -58.35 -40.99 -25.31
C SER A 51 -58.22 -42.21 -24.37
N ASN A 52 -59.40 -42.56 -23.84
CA ASN A 52 -59.91 -43.87 -23.42
C ASN A 52 -59.81 -44.37 -21.96
N PRO A 53 -60.98 -44.71 -21.36
CA PRO A 53 -61.10 -45.18 -19.98
C PRO A 53 -60.87 -46.70 -19.92
N THR A 54 -59.99 -47.13 -19.02
CA THR A 54 -59.63 -48.54 -18.79
C THR A 54 -59.87 -48.86 -17.30
N PRO A 55 -60.39 -50.05 -16.96
CA PRO A 55 -61.23 -50.31 -15.78
C PRO A 55 -60.47 -50.28 -14.44
N PRO A 56 -61.17 -50.15 -13.30
CA PRO A 56 -60.54 -49.96 -11.99
C PRO A 56 -59.69 -51.18 -11.60
N PRO A 57 -58.34 -51.04 -11.45
CA PRO A 57 -57.55 -52.10 -10.88
C PRO A 57 -57.79 -52.17 -9.37
N LYS A 58 -58.02 -53.40 -8.91
CA LYS A 58 -58.27 -53.80 -7.53
C LYS A 58 -57.27 -53.13 -6.57
N ARG A 59 -57.78 -52.52 -5.49
CA ARG A 59 -57.00 -51.99 -4.36
C ARG A 59 -56.18 -53.10 -3.71
N HIS A 60 -54.97 -53.34 -4.21
CA HIS A 60 -53.92 -53.97 -3.42
C HIS A 60 -53.55 -52.99 -2.31
N ARG A 61 -54.06 -53.25 -1.10
CA ARG A 61 -53.47 -52.74 0.14
C ARG A 61 -52.05 -53.28 0.20
N PHE A 62 -51.11 -52.58 -0.44
CA PHE A 62 -49.70 -52.73 -0.13
C PHE A 62 -49.58 -52.42 1.36
N ARG A 63 -49.45 -53.49 2.16
CA ARG A 63 -48.88 -53.42 3.50
C ARG A 63 -47.45 -52.89 3.28
N LEU A 64 -47.31 -51.57 3.18
CA LEU A 64 -46.03 -50.89 3.16
C LEU A 64 -45.34 -51.30 4.45
N SER A 65 -44.46 -52.26 4.29
CA SER A 65 -43.87 -53.02 5.37
C SER A 65 -43.13 -52.08 6.31
N LYS A 66 -43.03 -52.51 7.56
CA LYS A 66 -42.44 -51.85 8.75
C LYS A 66 -40.98 -51.34 8.58
N ARG A 67 -40.42 -51.25 7.37
CA ARG A 67 -39.08 -50.75 7.04
C ARG A 67 -39.04 -49.28 6.58
N CYS A 68 -40.17 -48.65 6.25
CA CYS A 68 -40.21 -47.23 5.83
C CYS A 68 -39.97 -46.13 6.90
N PRO A 69 -40.19 -46.30 8.22
CA PRO A 69 -40.04 -45.17 9.15
C PRO A 69 -38.59 -44.73 9.35
N LYS A 70 -37.61 -45.58 9.03
CA LYS A 70 -36.18 -45.22 9.09
C LYS A 70 -35.72 -44.33 7.93
N LEU A 71 -36.38 -44.40 6.78
CA LEU A 71 -36.06 -43.55 5.62
C LEU A 71 -36.73 -42.17 5.76
N LEU A 72 -38.00 -42.16 6.18
CA LEU A 72 -38.77 -40.93 6.42
C LEU A 72 -38.17 -40.04 7.52
N SER A 73 -37.53 -40.62 8.54
CA SER A 73 -36.86 -39.83 9.59
C SER A 73 -35.58 -39.10 9.14
N ARG A 74 -34.99 -39.51 8.00
CA ARG A 74 -33.81 -38.85 7.41
C ARG A 74 -34.16 -37.84 6.32
N LEU A 75 -35.35 -37.93 5.75
CA LEU A 75 -35.85 -37.00 4.73
C LEU A 75 -35.76 -35.51 5.12
N PRO A 76 -36.14 -35.06 6.34
CA PRO A 76 -36.03 -33.65 6.71
C PRO A 76 -34.59 -33.15 6.78
N LEU A 77 -33.62 -34.04 7.04
CA LEU A 77 -32.21 -33.69 7.06
C LEU A 77 -31.67 -33.49 5.64
N PHE A 78 -32.07 -34.34 4.70
CA PHE A 78 -31.73 -34.15 3.28
C PHE A 78 -32.39 -32.90 2.71
N LEU A 79 -33.69 -32.69 2.96
CA LEU A 79 -34.38 -31.48 2.52
C LEU A 79 -33.73 -30.22 3.10
N GLY A 80 -33.44 -30.19 4.41
CA GLY A 80 -32.75 -29.05 5.03
C GLY A 80 -31.36 -28.78 4.44
N LEU A 81 -30.60 -29.83 4.10
CA LEU A 81 -29.32 -29.70 3.42
C LEU A 81 -29.48 -29.11 2.01
N PHE A 82 -30.42 -29.63 1.21
CA PHE A 82 -30.67 -29.13 -0.15
C PHE A 82 -31.17 -27.68 -0.15
N PHE A 83 -32.08 -27.32 0.76
CA PHE A 83 -32.52 -25.92 0.90
C PHE A 83 -31.38 -25.01 1.38
N GLY A 84 -30.56 -25.47 2.33
CA GLY A 84 -29.39 -24.73 2.81
C GLY A 84 -28.35 -24.49 1.71
N ILE A 85 -28.01 -25.52 0.94
CA ILE A 85 -27.08 -25.39 -0.19
C ILE A 85 -27.69 -24.53 -1.30
N GLY A 86 -28.95 -24.77 -1.67
CA GLY A 86 -29.62 -24.00 -2.72
C GLY A 86 -29.68 -22.52 -2.41
N THR A 87 -30.12 -22.15 -1.20
CA THR A 87 -30.13 -20.75 -0.74
C THR A 87 -28.74 -20.16 -0.68
N ALA A 88 -27.74 -20.89 -0.17
CA ALA A 88 -26.35 -20.44 -0.18
C ALA A 88 -25.87 -20.14 -1.60
N THR A 89 -26.05 -21.08 -2.53
CA THR A 89 -25.61 -20.93 -3.92
C THR A 89 -26.31 -19.79 -4.63
N ALA A 90 -27.62 -19.61 -4.44
CA ALA A 90 -28.38 -18.51 -5.02
C ALA A 90 -27.91 -17.16 -4.47
N CYS A 91 -27.72 -17.05 -3.14
CA CYS A 91 -27.20 -15.85 -2.51
C CYS A 91 -25.78 -15.51 -3.00
N THR A 92 -24.89 -16.51 -3.08
CA THR A 92 -23.53 -16.32 -3.60
C THR A 92 -23.55 -15.88 -5.06
N TYR A 93 -24.40 -16.49 -5.90
CA TYR A 93 -24.52 -16.10 -7.31
C TYR A 93 -25.02 -14.66 -7.47
N LEU A 94 -26.09 -14.27 -6.76
CA LEU A 94 -26.62 -12.91 -6.80
C LEU A 94 -25.60 -11.88 -6.28
N LEU A 95 -24.85 -12.24 -5.24
CA LEU A 95 -23.78 -11.41 -4.70
C LEU A 95 -22.66 -11.21 -5.73
N VAL A 96 -22.17 -12.30 -6.33
CA VAL A 96 -21.13 -12.28 -7.38
C VAL A 96 -21.58 -11.42 -8.56
N ARG A 97 -22.82 -11.62 -9.05
CA ARG A 97 -23.38 -10.82 -10.15
C ARG A 97 -23.46 -9.34 -9.80
N ARG A 98 -23.93 -9.00 -8.59
CA ARG A 98 -24.01 -7.61 -8.13
C ARG A 98 -22.64 -6.97 -8.02
N VAL A 99 -21.64 -7.69 -7.51
CA VAL A 99 -20.27 -7.17 -7.42
C VAL A 99 -19.67 -6.97 -8.81
N ASN A 100 -19.80 -7.96 -9.70
CA ASN A 100 -19.31 -7.83 -11.08
C ASN A 100 -19.93 -6.61 -11.76
N HIS A 101 -21.23 -6.35 -11.52
CA HIS A 101 -21.87 -5.12 -11.96
C HIS A 101 -21.24 -3.87 -11.33
N LEU A 102 -21.03 -3.83 -10.00
CA LEU A 102 -20.41 -2.69 -9.32
C LEU A 102 -18.96 -2.41 -9.75
N VAL A 103 -18.22 -3.45 -10.13
CA VAL A 103 -16.86 -3.38 -10.70
C VAL A 103 -16.92 -2.87 -12.13
N ALA A 104 -17.86 -3.37 -12.94
CA ALA A 104 -18.07 -2.91 -14.32
C ALA A 104 -18.56 -1.45 -14.38
N THR A 105 -19.39 -1.03 -13.43
CA THR A 105 -19.89 0.36 -13.32
C THR A 105 -19.02 1.22 -12.40
N ALA A 106 -17.81 0.78 -12.03
CA ALA A 106 -16.89 1.64 -11.31
C ALA A 106 -16.52 2.82 -12.21
N LYS A 107 -16.84 4.02 -11.76
CA LYS A 107 -16.46 5.27 -12.41
C LYS A 107 -15.57 6.04 -11.45
N VAL A 108 -14.61 6.75 -12.03
CA VAL A 108 -13.86 7.80 -11.36
C VAL A 108 -14.33 9.15 -11.91
N ASP A 109 -13.83 10.23 -11.33
CA ASP A 109 -14.13 11.58 -11.80
C ASP A 109 -13.79 11.73 -13.28
N GLY A 110 -14.74 12.24 -14.07
CA GLY A 110 -14.55 12.44 -15.51
C GLY A 110 -13.84 13.75 -15.87
N ASN A 111 -13.63 14.65 -14.89
CA ASN A 111 -13.04 15.96 -15.14
C ASN A 111 -11.53 15.84 -15.40
N PRO A 112 -11.04 16.17 -16.62
CA PRO A 112 -9.61 16.09 -16.92
C PRO A 112 -8.78 17.02 -16.04
N ALA A 113 -9.27 18.24 -15.73
CA ALA A 113 -8.54 19.22 -14.94
C ALA A 113 -8.18 18.71 -13.54
N LYS A 114 -9.02 17.85 -12.95
CA LYS A 114 -8.71 17.21 -11.66
C LYS A 114 -7.47 16.32 -11.75
N TRP A 115 -7.37 15.52 -12.80
CA TRP A 115 -6.27 14.57 -12.99
C TRP A 115 -4.99 15.29 -13.44
N SER A 116 -5.11 16.33 -14.25
CA SER A 116 -3.98 17.20 -14.61
C SER A 116 -3.44 17.91 -13.36
N ASN A 117 -4.31 18.42 -12.48
CA ASN A 117 -3.89 18.98 -11.18
C ASN A 117 -3.25 17.94 -10.26
N GLN A 118 -3.78 16.71 -10.25
CA GLN A 118 -3.16 15.61 -9.51
C GLN A 118 -1.79 15.24 -10.08
N ALA A 119 -1.61 15.27 -11.40
CA ALA A 119 -0.31 15.06 -12.04
C ALA A 119 0.69 16.15 -11.64
N VAL A 120 0.26 17.41 -11.52
CA VAL A 120 1.08 18.48 -10.93
C VAL A 120 1.46 18.10 -9.51
N GLN A 121 0.50 17.85 -8.62
CA GLN A 121 0.75 17.70 -7.18
C GLN A 121 1.50 16.41 -6.79
N GLU A 122 1.26 15.29 -7.50
CA GLU A 122 1.78 13.97 -7.10
C GLU A 122 2.94 13.47 -7.97
N ALA A 123 3.21 14.10 -9.12
CA ALA A 123 4.32 13.71 -9.98
C ALA A 123 5.26 14.87 -10.25
N TYR A 124 4.77 15.95 -10.87
CA TYR A 124 5.64 17.01 -11.33
C TYR A 124 6.16 17.94 -10.23
N ASP A 125 5.32 18.44 -9.33
CA ASP A 125 5.76 19.24 -8.18
C ASP A 125 6.78 18.47 -7.32
N PRO A 126 6.50 17.22 -6.91
CA PRO A 126 7.50 16.40 -6.21
C PRO A 126 8.78 16.15 -7.01
N CYS A 127 8.67 15.95 -8.33
CA CYS A 127 9.84 15.77 -9.18
C CYS A 127 10.71 17.02 -9.27
N TYR A 128 10.09 18.20 -9.37
CA TYR A 128 10.80 19.47 -9.60
C TYR A 128 11.18 20.19 -8.30
N LEU A 129 10.26 20.32 -7.36
CA LEU A 129 10.47 20.98 -6.07
C LEU A 129 11.07 20.04 -5.04
N GLY A 130 11.11 18.74 -5.31
CA GLY A 130 11.44 17.76 -4.30
C GLY A 130 10.35 17.74 -3.25
N CYS A 131 10.75 17.58 -1.99
CA CYS A 131 9.81 17.62 -0.89
C CYS A 131 9.77 19.01 -0.25
N ARG A 132 8.56 19.59 -0.15
CA ARG A 132 8.34 20.87 0.51
C ARG A 132 8.23 20.75 2.02
N ASP A 133 7.69 19.64 2.47
CA ASP A 133 7.35 19.42 3.86
C ASP A 133 8.45 18.51 4.40
N GLY A 134 9.27 18.95 5.38
CA GLY A 134 10.49 18.24 5.86
C GLY A 134 10.34 16.74 6.19
N SER A 135 9.13 16.19 6.14
CA SER A 135 8.80 14.77 6.07
C SER A 135 9.64 13.92 5.09
N CYS A 136 10.06 14.42 3.92
CA CYS A 136 10.89 13.62 3.00
C CYS A 136 12.39 13.78 3.19
N GLU A 137 12.86 14.43 4.26
CA GLU A 137 14.27 14.28 4.67
C GLU A 137 14.63 12.80 4.84
N THR A 138 13.66 11.93 5.14
CA THR A 138 13.89 10.49 5.27
C THR A 138 13.83 9.69 3.97
N ASP A 139 13.35 10.26 2.86
CA ASP A 139 13.12 9.53 1.61
C ASP A 139 13.78 10.21 0.40
N VAL A 140 15.07 9.91 0.20
CA VAL A 140 15.84 10.32 -0.99
C VAL A 140 15.22 9.86 -2.30
N THR A 141 14.44 8.78 -2.27
CA THR A 141 13.83 8.22 -3.48
C THR A 141 12.54 8.90 -3.85
N PHE A 142 12.01 9.81 -3.01
CA PHE A 142 10.72 10.45 -3.23
C PHE A 142 10.68 11.22 -4.56
N ALA A 143 11.62 12.16 -4.75
CA ALA A 143 11.72 12.93 -5.98
C ALA A 143 12.03 12.02 -7.19
N GLN A 144 12.89 11.02 -7.01
CA GLN A 144 13.23 10.06 -8.06
C GLN A 144 12.01 9.25 -8.53
N ARG A 145 11.22 8.71 -7.61
CA ARG A 145 9.99 7.97 -7.93
C ARG A 145 8.94 8.86 -8.57
N ALA A 146 8.84 10.12 -8.13
CA ALA A 146 7.96 11.09 -8.74
C ALA A 146 8.38 11.42 -10.19
N CYS A 147 9.66 11.68 -10.43
CA CYS A 147 10.19 11.90 -11.77
C CYS A 147 10.01 10.66 -12.65
N ALA A 148 10.31 9.46 -12.15
CA ALA A 148 10.10 8.22 -12.89
C ALA A 148 8.63 8.06 -13.34
N ARG A 149 7.67 8.43 -12.49
CA ARG A 149 6.24 8.39 -12.82
C ARG A 149 5.87 9.30 -13.99
N THR A 150 6.52 10.45 -14.14
CA THR A 150 6.28 11.33 -15.31
C THR A 150 6.77 10.69 -16.62
N GLY A 151 7.82 9.87 -16.55
CA GLY A 151 8.33 9.08 -17.68
C GLY A 151 7.49 7.85 -18.04
N GLU A 152 6.53 7.43 -17.19
CA GLU A 152 5.62 6.30 -17.48
C GLU A 152 4.53 6.66 -18.52
N SER A 153 4.43 7.93 -18.93
CA SER A 153 3.43 8.36 -19.89
C SER A 153 3.62 7.71 -21.27
N HIS A 154 2.53 7.51 -22.00
CA HIS A 154 2.56 6.98 -23.37
C HIS A 154 3.27 7.93 -24.36
N LEU A 155 3.50 9.19 -23.98
CA LEU A 155 4.28 10.17 -24.73
C LEU A 155 5.79 10.02 -24.50
N GLY A 156 6.20 9.10 -23.62
CA GLY A 156 7.60 8.71 -23.39
C GLY A 156 8.47 9.84 -22.84
N GLU A 157 9.70 9.92 -23.36
CA GLU A 157 10.73 10.86 -22.92
C GLU A 157 10.33 12.33 -23.03
N ALA A 158 9.40 12.68 -23.95
CA ALA A 158 8.94 14.06 -24.13
C ALA A 158 8.26 14.64 -22.87
N CYS A 159 7.64 13.78 -22.05
CA CYS A 159 6.96 14.18 -20.81
C CYS A 159 7.72 13.79 -19.54
N ASN A 160 8.94 13.25 -19.69
CA ASN A 160 9.77 12.83 -18.59
C ASN A 160 10.34 14.06 -17.88
N GLY A 161 9.81 14.36 -16.70
CA GLY A 161 10.24 15.44 -15.81
C GLY A 161 11.64 15.21 -15.23
N LYS A 162 12.30 14.07 -15.53
CA LYS A 162 13.74 13.97 -15.35
C LYS A 162 14.45 15.00 -16.20
N HIS A 163 14.01 15.27 -17.44
CA HIS A 163 14.62 16.28 -18.30
C HIS A 163 14.29 17.68 -17.80
N MET A 164 15.29 18.55 -17.77
CA MET A 164 15.07 19.93 -17.37
C MET A 164 14.28 20.66 -18.46
N TRP A 165 13.09 21.14 -18.11
CA TRP A 165 12.31 22.03 -18.97
C TRP A 165 12.55 23.48 -18.62
N ASN A 166 12.24 24.37 -19.56
CA ASN A 166 12.16 25.79 -19.28
C ASN A 166 11.16 26.01 -18.13
N TRP A 167 11.55 26.77 -17.11
CA TRP A 167 10.70 27.02 -15.94
C TRP A 167 9.37 27.70 -16.28
N GLN A 168 9.31 28.49 -17.34
CA GLN A 168 8.05 29.10 -17.81
C GLN A 168 7.07 28.05 -18.38
N GLU A 169 7.60 26.98 -18.99
CA GLU A 169 6.83 25.88 -19.56
C GLU A 169 7.07 24.59 -18.75
N ARG A 170 7.18 24.73 -17.44
CA ARG A 170 7.48 23.62 -16.52
C ARG A 170 6.44 22.50 -16.56
N TYR A 171 5.21 22.83 -16.98
CA TYR A 171 4.10 21.89 -17.11
C TYR A 171 3.38 22.04 -18.47
N PRO A 172 3.93 21.49 -19.56
CA PRO A 172 3.25 21.45 -20.84
C PRO A 172 1.91 20.73 -20.67
N ALA A 173 0.84 21.38 -21.11
CA ALA A 173 -0.53 20.90 -20.87
C ALA A 173 -0.75 19.46 -21.40
N HIS A 174 -0.18 19.14 -22.56
CA HIS A 174 -0.26 17.81 -23.16
C HIS A 174 0.38 16.72 -22.29
N CYS A 175 1.45 17.05 -21.56
CA CYS A 175 2.09 16.13 -20.62
C CYS A 175 1.30 15.96 -19.33
N LEU A 176 0.69 17.04 -18.82
CA LEU A 176 -0.21 16.95 -17.66
C LEU A 176 -1.42 16.04 -17.95
N ASP A 177 -2.00 16.15 -19.15
CA ASP A 177 -3.13 15.30 -19.54
C ASP A 177 -2.71 13.83 -19.69
N ALA A 178 -1.53 13.58 -20.26
CA ALA A 178 -0.99 12.23 -20.41
C ALA A 178 -0.68 11.55 -19.07
N VAL A 179 -0.01 12.25 -18.15
CA VAL A 179 0.28 11.75 -16.80
C VAL A 179 -1.01 11.69 -15.96
N GLY A 180 -1.91 12.65 -16.12
CA GLY A 180 -3.23 12.67 -15.47
C GLY A 180 -4.07 11.44 -15.86
N ALA A 181 -4.01 11.00 -17.12
CA ALA A 181 -4.64 9.76 -17.55
C ALA A 181 -4.12 8.53 -16.78
N ILE A 182 -2.82 8.46 -16.48
CA ILE A 182 -2.23 7.37 -15.66
C ILE A 182 -2.86 7.39 -14.25
N PHE A 183 -2.95 8.57 -13.62
CA PHE A 183 -3.56 8.69 -12.30
C PHE A 183 -5.04 8.31 -12.29
N ARG A 184 -5.79 8.72 -13.33
CA ARG A 184 -7.20 8.34 -13.51
C ARG A 184 -7.36 6.84 -13.65
N ASP A 185 -6.53 6.20 -14.47
CA ASP A 185 -6.61 4.77 -14.74
C ASP A 185 -6.20 3.95 -13.52
N LYS A 186 -5.19 4.41 -12.78
CA LYS A 186 -4.79 3.83 -11.49
C LYS A 186 -5.91 3.97 -10.44
N ALA A 187 -6.50 5.14 -10.30
CA ALA A 187 -7.62 5.35 -9.39
C ALA A 187 -8.83 4.46 -9.75
N LEU A 188 -9.06 4.22 -11.04
CA LEU A 188 -10.09 3.31 -11.52
C LEU A 188 -9.75 1.86 -11.16
N ALA A 189 -8.50 1.43 -11.37
CA ALA A 189 -8.02 0.11 -10.99
C ALA A 189 -8.11 -0.13 -9.48
N ASP A 190 -7.70 0.84 -8.66
CA ASP A 190 -7.76 0.78 -7.20
C ASP A 190 -9.21 0.72 -6.70
N ASN A 191 -10.12 1.49 -7.29
CA ASN A 191 -11.55 1.42 -6.98
C ASN A 191 -12.13 0.03 -7.33
N LYS A 192 -11.76 -0.54 -8.49
CA LYS A 192 -12.16 -1.91 -8.87
C LYS A 192 -11.58 -2.95 -7.89
N ALA A 193 -10.31 -2.83 -7.53
CA ALA A 193 -9.62 -3.74 -6.61
C ALA A 193 -10.22 -3.68 -5.20
N SER A 194 -10.52 -2.48 -4.69
CA SER A 194 -11.17 -2.28 -3.40
C SER A 194 -12.54 -2.96 -3.33
N LYS A 195 -13.37 -2.78 -4.38
CA LYS A 195 -14.67 -3.47 -4.51
C LYS A 195 -14.51 -5.00 -4.57
N SER A 196 -13.49 -5.49 -5.27
CA SER A 196 -13.17 -6.93 -5.31
C SER A 196 -12.71 -7.47 -3.95
N ARG A 197 -11.96 -6.69 -3.16
CA ARG A 197 -11.56 -7.08 -1.80
C ARG A 197 -12.77 -7.17 -0.87
N LEU A 198 -13.71 -6.25 -0.97
CA LEU A 198 -14.97 -6.28 -0.20
C LEU A 198 -15.81 -7.53 -0.53
N MET A 199 -15.76 -7.99 -1.79
CA MET A 199 -16.36 -9.27 -2.18
C MET A 199 -15.68 -10.46 -1.54
N GLY A 200 -14.35 -10.51 -1.58
CA GLY A 200 -13.58 -11.56 -0.91
C GLY A 200 -13.92 -11.65 0.57
N LEU A 201 -13.98 -10.50 1.25
CA LEU A 201 -14.40 -10.42 2.65
C LEU A 201 -15.83 -10.95 2.87
N THR A 202 -16.78 -10.56 2.01
CA THR A 202 -18.19 -11.00 2.14
C THR A 202 -18.33 -12.51 1.95
N VAL A 203 -17.62 -13.09 0.96
CA VAL A 203 -17.59 -14.54 0.73
C VAL A 203 -16.97 -15.27 1.93
N LEU A 204 -15.87 -14.74 2.49
CA LEU A 204 -15.25 -15.31 3.70
C LEU A 204 -16.19 -15.28 4.91
N ILE A 205 -16.96 -14.19 5.10
CA ILE A 205 -17.98 -14.10 6.17
C ILE A 205 -19.07 -15.14 5.96
N LEU A 206 -19.56 -15.33 4.72
CA LEU A 206 -20.56 -16.36 4.43
C LEU A 206 -20.03 -17.77 4.74
N ILE A 207 -18.82 -18.11 4.29
CA ILE A 207 -18.18 -19.40 4.59
C ILE A 207 -17.99 -19.57 6.10
N GLY A 208 -17.53 -18.52 6.79
CA GLY A 208 -17.39 -18.49 8.24
C GLY A 208 -18.71 -18.73 8.97
N ALA A 209 -19.79 -18.09 8.54
CA ALA A 209 -21.13 -18.28 9.10
C ALA A 209 -21.63 -19.72 8.90
N PHE A 210 -21.39 -20.32 7.72
CA PHE A 210 -21.69 -21.74 7.49
C PHE A 210 -20.86 -22.67 8.39
N GLY A 211 -19.55 -22.40 8.54
CA GLY A 211 -18.67 -23.15 9.43
C GLY A 211 -19.11 -23.10 10.89
N VAL A 212 -19.44 -21.90 11.39
CA VAL A 212 -19.95 -21.69 12.75
C VAL A 212 -21.32 -22.37 12.94
N GLY A 213 -22.24 -22.21 11.99
CA GLY A 213 -23.55 -22.85 12.02
C GLY A 213 -23.46 -24.38 12.06
N TRP A 214 -22.54 -24.96 11.27
CA TRP A 214 -22.25 -26.39 11.27
C TRP A 214 -21.69 -26.87 12.63
N LEU A 215 -20.74 -26.11 13.21
CA LEU A 215 -20.19 -26.42 14.53
C LEU A 215 -21.29 -26.40 15.61
N ILE A 216 -22.13 -25.36 15.65
CA ILE A 216 -23.25 -25.24 16.59
C ILE A 216 -24.21 -26.43 16.43
N PHE A 217 -24.59 -26.76 15.20
CA PHE A 217 -25.46 -27.91 14.91
C PHE A 217 -24.85 -29.22 15.42
N HIS A 218 -23.56 -29.44 15.19
CA HIS A 218 -22.86 -30.64 15.64
C HIS A 218 -22.76 -30.73 17.17
N PHE A 219 -22.51 -29.62 17.86
CA PHE A 219 -22.53 -29.56 19.33
C PHE A 219 -23.93 -29.83 19.89
N LEU A 220 -24.97 -29.23 19.30
CA LEU A 220 -26.36 -29.45 19.71
C LEU A 220 -26.78 -30.92 19.51
N ARG A 221 -26.42 -31.52 18.37
CA ARG A 221 -26.66 -32.94 18.10
C ARG A 221 -25.95 -33.85 19.10
N ARG A 222 -24.70 -33.56 19.44
CA ARG A 222 -23.96 -34.28 20.50
C ARG A 222 -24.61 -34.11 21.87
N ALA A 223 -25.09 -32.92 22.21
CA ALA A 223 -25.78 -32.66 23.48
C ALA A 223 -27.11 -33.43 23.58
N ILE A 224 -27.91 -33.44 22.51
CA ILE A 224 -29.16 -34.21 22.44
C ILE A 224 -28.86 -35.71 22.55
N ALA A 225 -27.88 -36.22 21.80
CA ALA A 225 -27.45 -37.62 21.88
C ALA A 225 -26.98 -37.98 23.29
N LYS A 226 -26.19 -37.11 23.95
CA LYS A 226 -25.79 -37.28 25.36
C LYS A 226 -26.98 -37.27 26.31
N ARG A 227 -27.99 -36.41 26.12
CA ARG A 227 -29.21 -36.42 26.94
C ARG A 227 -30.02 -37.70 26.75
N HIS A 228 -30.15 -38.22 25.52
CA HIS A 228 -30.80 -39.50 25.28
C HIS A 228 -29.99 -40.67 25.84
N ALA A 229 -28.67 -40.67 25.68
CA ALA A 229 -27.78 -41.66 26.26
C ALA A 229 -27.79 -41.60 27.79
N ALA A 230 -27.82 -40.42 28.40
CA ALA A 230 -27.94 -40.25 29.85
C ALA A 230 -29.31 -40.70 30.38
N ARG A 231 -30.41 -40.47 29.63
CA ARG A 231 -31.73 -41.02 29.97
C ARG A 231 -31.78 -42.55 29.82
N ALA A 232 -31.10 -43.10 28.81
CA ALA A 232 -30.95 -44.55 28.64
C ALA A 232 -30.01 -45.16 29.69
N ALA A 233 -28.94 -44.45 30.05
CA ALA A 233 -28.00 -44.82 31.08
C ALA A 233 -28.60 -44.68 32.48
N ALA A 234 -29.44 -43.69 32.76
CA ALA A 234 -30.24 -43.64 34.00
C ALA A 234 -31.18 -44.86 34.12
N ARG A 235 -31.59 -45.46 32.99
CA ARG A 235 -32.30 -46.74 32.98
C ARG A 235 -31.38 -47.97 33.09
N SER A 236 -30.07 -47.84 32.84
CA SER A 236 -29.09 -48.95 32.89
C SER A 236 -28.04 -48.83 34.01
N GLN A 237 -27.95 -47.71 34.73
CA GLN A 237 -27.06 -47.42 35.85
C GLN A 237 -27.58 -48.06 37.14
N ARG A 238 -27.92 -49.34 37.03
CA ARG A 238 -27.77 -50.30 38.13
C ARG A 238 -26.41 -50.99 38.11
N ARG A 239 -25.56 -50.84 37.09
CA ARG A 239 -24.22 -51.44 37.08
C ARG A 239 -23.15 -50.60 36.37
N THR A 240 -22.07 -50.37 37.13
CA THR A 240 -20.65 -50.23 36.77
C THR A 240 -20.10 -48.89 36.22
N VAL A 241 -18.88 -48.62 36.71
CA VAL A 241 -18.06 -47.41 36.75
C VAL A 241 -16.89 -47.52 35.76
N SER A 242 -16.23 -46.37 35.48
CA SER A 242 -14.89 -46.17 34.85
C SER A 242 -14.93 -45.90 33.33
N GLY A 243 -14.15 -45.00 32.72
CA GLY A 243 -12.98 -44.25 33.16
C GLY A 243 -12.50 -43.23 32.10
N ARG A 244 -11.53 -42.40 32.49
CA ARG A 244 -10.92 -41.21 31.84
C ARG A 244 -10.13 -41.48 30.56
N GLY A 245 -10.02 -40.47 29.68
CA GLY A 245 -9.00 -40.38 28.62
C GLY A 245 -8.61 -38.93 28.25
N LYS A 246 -7.29 -38.64 28.27
CA LYS A 246 -6.59 -37.36 28.03
C LYS A 246 -6.12 -37.23 26.56
N GLY A 247 -5.83 -36.01 26.11
CA GLY A 247 -4.90 -35.72 24.98
C GLY A 247 -4.74 -34.22 24.75
N ARG A 248 -3.70 -33.55 25.30
CA ARG A 248 -2.35 -33.28 24.75
C ARG A 248 -2.36 -32.66 23.34
N TRP A 249 -2.34 -31.33 23.29
CA TRP A 249 -1.85 -30.54 22.15
C TRP A 249 -0.81 -29.55 22.70
N ARG A 250 0.46 -29.74 22.31
CA ARG A 250 1.59 -28.87 22.67
C ARG A 250 2.31 -28.47 21.38
N LYS A 251 2.47 -27.15 21.24
CA LYS A 251 3.72 -26.44 20.89
C LYS A 251 4.39 -26.81 19.56
N TRP A 252 4.08 -26.02 18.53
CA TRP A 252 4.90 -25.78 17.34
C TRP A 252 4.91 -24.27 17.09
N SER A 253 5.89 -23.52 17.60
CA SER A 253 5.97 -22.06 17.33
C SER A 253 7.31 -21.38 17.65
N ALA A 254 8.47 -22.06 17.58
CA ALA A 254 9.73 -21.44 18.05
C ALA A 254 10.99 -21.64 17.16
N VAL A 255 10.85 -21.98 15.87
CA VAL A 255 12.03 -22.32 15.02
C VAL A 255 12.25 -21.36 13.83
N LEU A 256 11.48 -20.28 13.69
CA LEU A 256 11.52 -19.42 12.49
C LEU A 256 12.34 -18.11 12.61
N LEU A 257 12.97 -17.80 13.74
CA LEU A 257 13.57 -16.48 13.96
C LEU A 257 15.11 -16.39 13.81
N ALA A 258 15.83 -17.50 13.65
CA ALA A 258 17.30 -17.50 13.73
C ALA A 258 18.06 -17.49 12.38
N VAL A 259 17.38 -17.49 11.22
CA VAL A 259 18.03 -17.75 9.90
C VAL A 259 18.14 -16.51 9.00
N PHE A 260 17.70 -15.32 9.43
CA PHE A 260 17.70 -14.10 8.60
C PHE A 260 18.64 -13.00 9.12
N GLY A 261 19.89 -13.34 9.44
CA GLY A 261 20.94 -12.32 9.61
C GLY A 261 21.12 -11.56 8.30
N ARG A 262 20.62 -10.32 8.23
CA ARG A 262 20.69 -9.48 7.04
C ARG A 262 22.11 -8.88 6.92
N PRO A 263 22.67 -8.75 5.71
CA PRO A 263 23.90 -8.00 5.51
C PRO A 263 23.69 -6.55 5.96
N ALA A 264 24.69 -5.97 6.65
CA ALA A 264 24.69 -4.56 7.01
C ALA A 264 24.67 -3.73 5.71
N GLN A 265 23.51 -3.18 5.38
CA GLN A 265 23.36 -2.20 4.32
C GLN A 265 23.48 -0.83 4.97
N SER A 266 24.37 0.02 4.46
CA SER A 266 24.35 1.43 4.82
C SER A 266 22.99 2.02 4.47
N TYR A 267 22.47 2.88 5.34
CA TYR A 267 21.18 3.52 5.16
C TYR A 267 21.30 5.03 5.45
N PRO A 268 20.47 5.86 4.79
CA PRO A 268 20.48 7.29 5.04
C PRO A 268 19.97 7.58 6.44
N CYS A 269 20.71 8.37 7.21
CA CYS A 269 20.31 8.81 8.54
C CYS A 269 20.15 10.33 8.58
N THR A 270 19.06 10.78 9.23
CA THR A 270 18.66 12.20 9.28
C THR A 270 19.05 12.91 10.57
N GLN A 271 19.43 12.16 11.62
CA GLN A 271 19.60 12.72 12.97
C GLN A 271 21.06 12.85 13.44
N HIS A 272 22.04 12.41 12.65
CA HIS A 272 23.40 12.23 13.15
C HIS A 272 24.38 13.33 12.73
N ALA A 273 24.07 14.12 11.69
CA ALA A 273 24.90 15.24 11.26
C ALA A 273 24.09 16.53 11.18
N PRO A 274 24.69 17.69 11.47
CA PRO A 274 24.06 18.97 11.22
C PRO A 274 23.80 19.12 9.72
N ILE A 275 22.67 19.73 9.41
CA ILE A 275 22.36 20.19 8.04
C ILE A 275 23.48 21.13 7.60
N GLU A 276 24.05 20.88 6.42
CA GLU A 276 25.07 21.72 5.81
C GLU A 276 24.48 22.46 4.62
N ARG A 277 24.77 23.76 4.54
CA ARG A 277 24.38 24.61 3.41
C ARG A 277 25.56 25.45 2.97
N ARG A 278 25.84 25.44 1.66
CA ARG A 278 26.84 26.33 1.04
C ARG A 278 26.19 27.13 -0.07
N ASN A 279 26.37 28.44 -0.05
CA ASN A 279 25.82 29.30 -1.09
C ASN A 279 26.85 29.52 -2.20
N PHE A 280 26.37 29.80 -3.39
CA PHE A 280 27.21 30.05 -4.55
C PHE A 280 26.58 31.12 -5.45
N ALA A 281 27.42 31.78 -6.26
CA ALA A 281 26.98 32.69 -7.31
C ALA A 281 27.84 32.54 -8.56
N ASN A 282 27.27 32.81 -9.72
CA ASN A 282 28.04 32.86 -10.96
C ASN A 282 28.94 34.11 -10.98
N HIS A 283 29.87 34.18 -11.94
CA HIS A 283 30.82 35.30 -12.05
C HIS A 283 30.13 36.68 -12.00
N ASN A 284 29.00 36.84 -12.67
CA ASN A 284 28.29 38.12 -12.80
C ASN A 284 27.25 38.38 -11.70
N ASN A 285 27.10 37.50 -10.70
CA ASN A 285 26.08 37.57 -9.65
C ASN A 285 24.63 37.59 -10.14
N THR A 286 24.37 37.15 -11.37
CA THR A 286 23.04 37.09 -11.96
C THR A 286 22.29 35.83 -11.56
N ILE A 287 23.01 34.75 -11.26
CA ILE A 287 22.45 33.49 -10.77
C ILE A 287 23.11 33.18 -9.45
N ARG A 288 22.30 33.03 -8.41
CA ARG A 288 22.73 32.64 -7.07
C ARG A 288 22.02 31.38 -6.65
N GLY A 289 22.64 30.62 -5.77
CA GLY A 289 22.08 29.35 -5.35
C GLY A 289 22.66 28.84 -4.06
N ALA A 290 22.21 27.65 -3.68
CA ALA A 290 22.75 26.93 -2.55
C ALA A 290 22.77 25.43 -2.83
N VAL A 291 23.81 24.78 -2.31
CA VAL A 291 23.86 23.33 -2.14
C VAL A 291 23.46 23.03 -0.70
N TYR A 292 22.47 22.17 -0.54
CA TYR A 292 21.91 21.77 0.75
C TYR A 292 22.09 20.27 0.94
N GLY A 293 22.77 19.86 2.01
CA GLY A 293 22.90 18.46 2.41
C GLY A 293 22.30 18.24 3.79
N ALA A 294 21.36 17.31 3.90
CA ALA A 294 20.73 16.94 5.18
C ALA A 294 21.00 15.49 5.60
N LEU A 295 21.68 14.71 4.75
CA LEU A 295 21.80 13.26 4.92
C LEU A 295 23.23 12.84 5.18
N SER A 296 23.34 11.72 5.87
CA SER A 296 24.60 11.06 6.17
C SER A 296 24.45 9.56 5.96
N ASP A 297 25.55 8.91 5.63
CA ASP A 297 25.61 7.45 5.58
C ASP A 297 25.75 6.91 6.99
N CYS A 298 24.78 6.10 7.40
CA CYS A 298 24.87 5.35 8.64
C CYS A 298 25.02 3.86 8.37
N GLU A 299 25.85 3.22 9.19
CA GLU A 299 26.02 1.78 9.22
C GLU A 299 25.73 1.29 10.65
N ASP A 300 24.83 0.31 10.78
CA ASP A 300 24.60 -0.36 12.06
C ASP A 300 25.65 -1.44 12.23
N SER A 301 26.52 -1.23 13.22
CA SER A 301 27.44 -2.23 13.71
C SER A 301 26.85 -2.90 14.95
N SER A 302 26.77 -4.23 14.95
CA SER A 302 26.35 -5.00 16.13
C SER A 302 27.57 -5.66 16.76
N ASP A 303 27.96 -5.21 17.95
CA ASP A 303 29.00 -5.85 18.73
C ASP A 303 28.33 -6.77 19.75
N CYS A 304 28.56 -8.08 19.59
CA CYS A 304 28.04 -9.09 20.48
C CYS A 304 29.12 -9.52 21.47
N HIS A 305 28.78 -9.55 22.75
CA HIS A 305 29.64 -10.07 23.80
C HIS A 305 28.88 -11.12 24.60
N PRO A 306 29.54 -12.23 24.99
CA PRO A 306 28.88 -13.27 25.78
C PRO A 306 28.60 -12.76 27.21
N ASP A 307 27.32 -12.67 27.60
CA ASP A 307 26.90 -12.47 29.00
C ASP A 307 26.70 -13.85 29.63
N CYS A 308 27.73 -14.31 30.34
CA CYS A 308 27.72 -15.60 31.03
C CYS A 308 27.17 -15.45 32.45
N ARG A 309 26.03 -16.10 32.71
CA ARG A 309 25.42 -16.16 34.06
C ARG A 309 25.50 -17.56 34.62
N THR A 310 25.90 -17.66 35.88
CA THR A 310 25.91 -18.93 36.60
C THR A 310 24.49 -19.28 37.05
N LYS A 311 23.90 -20.33 36.47
CA LYS A 311 22.63 -20.88 36.93
C LYS A 311 22.90 -22.10 37.79
N CYS A 312 22.54 -21.99 39.06
CA CYS A 312 22.64 -23.07 40.03
C CYS A 312 21.26 -23.71 40.23
N HIS A 313 21.20 -25.04 40.15
CA HIS A 313 20.02 -25.80 40.54
C HIS A 313 20.40 -26.88 41.55
N TRP A 314 19.48 -27.16 42.48
CA TRP A 314 19.67 -28.22 43.45
C TRP A 314 19.40 -29.58 42.78
N SER A 315 20.38 -30.48 42.78
CA SER A 315 20.21 -31.84 42.27
C SER A 315 19.83 -32.79 43.40
N PHE A 316 18.55 -33.18 43.46
CA PHE A 316 18.03 -34.14 44.43
C PHE A 316 18.70 -35.53 44.33
N ILE A 317 19.21 -35.91 43.16
CA ILE A 317 19.87 -37.21 42.95
C ILE A 317 21.28 -37.23 43.55
N LYS A 318 21.98 -36.08 43.54
CA LYS A 318 23.36 -35.97 44.03
C LYS A 318 23.46 -35.26 45.39
N PHE A 319 22.33 -34.86 45.97
CA PHE A 319 22.23 -34.05 47.20
C PHE A 319 23.22 -32.88 47.25
N ARG A 320 23.44 -32.22 46.11
CA ARG A 320 24.33 -31.05 46.00
C ARG A 320 23.82 -30.06 44.96
N THR A 321 24.15 -28.79 45.15
CA THR A 321 23.95 -27.74 44.15
C THR A 321 24.86 -28.00 42.96
N VAL A 322 24.29 -28.07 41.75
CA VAL A 322 25.05 -28.13 40.50
C VAL A 322 24.85 -26.82 39.77
N CYS A 323 25.95 -26.09 39.59
CA CYS A 323 25.96 -24.86 38.82
C CYS A 323 26.50 -25.14 37.42
N HIS A 324 25.87 -24.53 36.42
CA HIS A 324 26.37 -24.48 35.06
C HIS A 324 26.42 -23.03 34.61
N TRP A 325 27.37 -22.73 33.74
CA TRP A 325 27.43 -21.46 33.06
C TRP A 325 26.47 -21.50 31.88
N GLU A 326 25.57 -20.54 31.82
CA GLU A 326 24.73 -20.30 30.65
C GLU A 326 25.15 -18.94 30.10
N CYS A 327 25.74 -18.96 28.90
CA CYS A 327 26.14 -17.75 28.20
C CYS A 327 25.10 -17.44 27.13
N GLU A 328 24.64 -16.19 27.13
CA GLU A 328 23.79 -15.64 26.08
C GLU A 328 24.56 -14.50 25.41
N ASP A 329 24.59 -14.47 24.07
CA ASP A 329 25.22 -13.37 23.36
C ASP A 329 24.34 -12.13 23.50
N VAL A 330 24.85 -11.13 24.21
CA VAL A 330 24.21 -9.82 24.30
C VAL A 330 24.83 -8.94 23.23
N CYS A 331 24.04 -8.64 22.22
CA CYS A 331 24.44 -7.76 21.12
C CYS A 331 24.01 -6.32 21.41
N VAL A 332 24.97 -5.40 21.33
CA VAL A 332 24.72 -3.96 21.34
C VAL A 332 24.86 -3.47 19.90
N THR A 333 23.77 -2.91 19.37
CA THR A 333 23.81 -2.26 18.06
C THR A 333 24.17 -0.79 18.25
N GLY A 334 25.28 -0.37 17.66
CA GLY A 334 25.69 1.03 17.54
C GLY A 334 25.63 1.49 16.09
N THR A 335 25.14 2.70 15.86
CA THR A 335 25.09 3.32 14.54
C THR A 335 26.31 4.21 14.35
N ARG A 336 27.10 3.99 13.30
CA ARG A 336 28.27 4.79 12.94
C ARG A 336 27.98 5.60 11.69
N VAL A 337 28.30 6.90 11.73
CA VAL A 337 28.30 7.74 10.52
C VAL A 337 29.59 7.49 9.75
N THR A 338 29.48 7.00 8.51
CA THR A 338 30.63 6.77 7.64
C THR A 338 30.94 8.00 6.77
N ARG A 339 29.91 8.75 6.37
CA ARG A 339 30.03 10.00 5.61
C ARG A 339 28.98 11.00 6.07
N ASP A 340 29.42 12.20 6.43
CA ASP A 340 28.54 13.27 6.91
C ASP A 340 28.01 14.16 5.76
N ALA A 341 26.97 14.94 6.07
CA ALA A 341 26.36 15.88 5.12
C ALA A 341 27.38 16.89 4.54
N ARG A 342 28.33 17.34 5.36
CA ARG A 342 29.39 18.26 4.94
C ARG A 342 30.27 17.66 3.84
N SER A 343 30.63 16.39 3.96
CA SER A 343 31.44 15.68 2.97
C SER A 343 30.71 15.51 1.63
N TYR A 344 29.39 15.37 1.67
CA TYR A 344 28.55 15.36 0.46
C TYR A 344 28.49 16.73 -0.20
N VAL A 345 28.19 17.77 0.57
CA VAL A 345 28.15 19.16 0.07
C VAL A 345 29.50 19.58 -0.51
N ALA A 346 30.61 19.32 0.20
CA ALA A 346 31.95 19.66 -0.26
C ALA A 346 32.31 18.97 -1.59
N SER A 347 31.93 17.71 -1.76
CA SER A 347 32.14 16.96 -3.01
C SER A 347 31.39 17.59 -4.18
N VAL A 348 30.13 18.00 -3.97
CA VAL A 348 29.29 18.60 -5.01
C VAL A 348 29.73 20.02 -5.34
N MET A 349 30.20 20.78 -4.35
CA MET A 349 30.72 22.14 -4.56
C MET A 349 31.87 22.16 -5.57
N GLN A 350 32.71 21.13 -5.63
CA GLN A 350 33.76 21.06 -6.65
C GLN A 350 33.17 21.03 -8.07
N ASN A 351 32.07 20.30 -8.28
CA ASN A 351 31.36 20.26 -9.56
C ASN A 351 30.64 21.60 -9.85
N VAL A 352 30.11 22.25 -8.81
CA VAL A 352 29.55 23.61 -8.92
C VAL A 352 30.61 24.61 -9.39
N TYR A 353 31.84 24.52 -8.88
CA TYR A 353 32.95 25.36 -9.35
C TYR A 353 33.33 25.08 -10.80
N ASN A 354 33.33 23.81 -11.21
CA ASN A 354 33.56 23.43 -12.60
C ASN A 354 32.50 24.01 -13.56
N CYS A 355 31.29 24.30 -13.06
CA CYS A 355 30.24 25.00 -13.80
C CYS A 355 30.39 26.53 -13.82
N GLY A 356 31.49 27.09 -13.30
CA GLY A 356 31.78 28.54 -13.34
C GLY A 356 31.15 29.35 -12.21
N PHE A 357 30.68 28.67 -11.15
CA PHE A 357 30.21 29.33 -9.93
C PHE A 357 31.36 29.48 -8.93
N ARG A 358 31.22 30.42 -8.00
CA ARG A 358 32.10 30.59 -6.84
C ARG A 358 31.27 30.52 -5.56
N GLU A 359 31.90 30.12 -4.46
CA GLU A 359 31.25 30.11 -3.16
C GLU A 359 30.98 31.54 -2.68
N GLU A 360 29.81 31.75 -2.10
CA GLU A 360 29.41 33.01 -1.49
C GLU A 360 29.08 32.76 -0.02
N TRP A 361 29.56 33.65 0.85
CA TRP A 361 29.38 33.52 2.30
C TRP A 361 27.95 33.83 2.73
N TYR A 362 27.23 34.64 1.95
CA TYR A 362 25.87 35.07 2.25
C TYR A 362 25.01 35.13 1.00
N LEU A 363 23.78 34.66 1.16
CA LEU A 363 22.73 34.78 0.17
C LEU A 363 21.58 35.52 0.83
N GLU A 364 21.22 36.67 0.26
CA GLU A 364 20.01 37.39 0.65
C GLU A 364 18.81 36.46 0.46
N ASN A 365 17.85 36.47 1.40
CA ASN A 365 16.74 35.52 1.49
C ASN A 365 15.84 35.56 0.23
N GLY A 366 16.29 34.95 -0.85
CA GLY A 366 15.57 34.75 -2.09
C GLY A 366 14.84 33.42 -2.08
N LEU A 367 13.76 33.34 -2.85
CA LEU A 367 13.08 32.09 -3.15
C LEU A 367 13.97 31.24 -4.05
N LEU A 368 14.77 30.38 -3.43
CA LEU A 368 15.56 29.39 -4.15
C LEU A 368 14.64 28.30 -4.68
N THR A 369 14.83 27.98 -5.95
CA THR A 369 14.11 26.94 -6.65
C THR A 369 15.04 25.77 -6.91
N ARG A 370 14.62 24.57 -6.53
CA ARG A 370 15.39 23.35 -6.71
C ARG A 370 15.63 23.04 -8.19
N ILE A 371 16.86 22.63 -8.51
CA ILE A 371 17.20 22.04 -9.80
C ILE A 371 16.71 20.59 -9.81
N ALA A 372 15.78 20.31 -10.71
CA ALA A 372 15.06 19.04 -10.77
C ALA A 372 15.88 17.93 -11.42
N ASN A 373 16.89 17.41 -10.73
CA ASN A 373 17.58 16.20 -11.18
C ASN A 373 17.67 15.17 -10.06
N PRO A 374 16.85 14.09 -10.10
CA PRO A 374 16.85 13.06 -9.07
C PRO A 374 18.19 12.33 -8.91
N GLY A 375 19.08 12.40 -9.91
CA GLY A 375 20.44 11.87 -9.82
C GLY A 375 21.33 12.65 -8.84
N ILE A 376 21.04 13.93 -8.61
CA ILE A 376 21.76 14.73 -7.60
C ILE A 376 21.40 14.18 -6.21
N GLU A 377 20.13 13.98 -5.91
CA GLU A 377 19.72 13.45 -4.59
C GLU A 377 20.08 11.98 -4.42
N SER A 378 20.01 11.15 -5.47
CA SER A 378 20.29 9.71 -5.35
C SER A 378 21.78 9.40 -5.23
N ASN A 379 22.62 10.12 -5.97
CA ASN A 379 24.06 9.82 -6.06
C ASN A 379 24.89 10.66 -5.08
N HIS A 380 24.45 11.90 -4.83
CA HIS A 380 25.22 12.87 -4.04
C HIS A 380 24.53 13.29 -2.74
N TRP A 381 23.26 12.90 -2.52
CA TRP A 381 22.51 13.13 -1.28
C TRP A 381 22.44 14.61 -0.87
N VAL A 382 22.46 15.48 -1.87
CA VAL A 382 22.26 16.92 -1.72
C VAL A 382 21.15 17.39 -2.63
N THR A 383 20.65 18.58 -2.34
CA THR A 383 19.77 19.35 -3.20
C THR A 383 20.52 20.58 -3.68
N ILE A 384 20.46 20.88 -4.97
CA ILE A 384 20.96 22.14 -5.53
C ILE A 384 19.76 23.02 -5.87
N SER A 385 19.78 24.27 -5.44
CA SER A 385 18.73 25.25 -5.74
C SER A 385 19.32 26.56 -6.24
N VAL A 386 18.62 27.24 -7.14
CA VAL A 386 18.99 28.52 -7.75
C VAL A 386 17.84 29.54 -7.68
N ASP A 387 18.15 30.83 -7.67
CA ASP A 387 17.18 31.92 -7.65
C ASP A 387 16.52 32.18 -9.02
N GLY A 388 17.12 31.71 -10.12
CA GLY A 388 16.55 31.83 -11.46
C GLY A 388 17.13 30.83 -12.46
N PHE A 389 16.28 30.38 -13.39
CA PHE A 389 16.67 29.48 -14.50
C PHE A 389 16.91 30.24 -15.82
N ASN A 390 16.19 31.33 -16.05
CA ASN A 390 16.07 32.02 -17.33
C ASN A 390 16.50 33.49 -17.17
N VAL A 391 17.72 33.71 -16.68
CA VAL A 391 18.22 35.04 -16.30
C VAL A 391 18.79 35.78 -17.52
N THR A 392 19.53 35.09 -18.39
CA THR A 392 20.08 35.72 -19.60
C THR A 392 19.04 35.85 -20.72
N SER A 393 18.12 34.89 -20.82
CA SER A 393 17.05 34.89 -21.82
C SER A 393 15.77 34.32 -21.22
N PRO A 394 14.59 34.95 -21.43
CA PRO A 394 13.34 34.49 -20.85
C PRO A 394 12.92 33.10 -21.35
N ASN A 395 13.33 32.72 -22.56
CA ASN A 395 12.86 31.50 -23.22
C ASN A 395 13.84 30.33 -23.15
N VAL A 396 15.03 30.54 -22.57
CA VAL A 396 16.10 29.54 -22.57
C VAL A 396 16.72 29.46 -21.19
N THR A 397 16.83 28.24 -20.66
CA THR A 397 17.54 28.01 -19.40
C THR A 397 19.02 28.32 -19.55
N ASP A 398 19.58 29.07 -18.61
CA ASP A 398 20.97 29.50 -18.63
C ASP A 398 21.93 28.30 -18.71
N PRO A 399 22.97 28.33 -19.57
CA PRO A 399 23.91 27.22 -19.72
C PRO A 399 24.60 26.82 -18.41
N ALA A 400 24.80 27.77 -17.50
CA ALA A 400 25.35 27.51 -16.18
C ALA A 400 24.42 26.64 -15.33
N VAL A 401 23.10 26.85 -15.42
CA VAL A 401 22.09 26.03 -14.72
C VAL A 401 21.99 24.64 -15.36
N VAL A 402 22.09 24.54 -16.69
CA VAL A 402 22.18 23.25 -17.40
C VAL A 402 23.40 22.46 -16.92
N CYS A 403 24.54 23.12 -16.71
CA CYS A 403 25.72 22.47 -16.15
C CYS A 403 25.47 21.91 -14.74
N LEU A 404 24.84 22.70 -13.85
CA LEU A 404 24.47 22.24 -12.51
C LEU A 404 23.51 21.04 -12.54
N TYR A 405 22.52 21.09 -13.45
CA TYR A 405 21.61 19.97 -13.67
C TYR A 405 22.38 18.70 -14.05
N ASN A 406 23.40 18.77 -14.90
CA ASN A 406 24.14 17.59 -15.35
C ASN A 406 25.00 16.92 -14.25
N ILE A 407 25.19 17.53 -13.08
CA ILE A 407 25.93 16.94 -11.96
C ILE A 407 25.32 15.61 -11.51
N GLY A 408 24.00 15.45 -11.60
CA GLY A 408 23.32 14.21 -11.22
C GLY A 408 23.54 13.03 -12.18
N GLY A 409 24.10 13.27 -13.36
CA GLY A 409 24.42 12.23 -14.35
C GLY A 409 25.87 11.75 -14.32
N GLN A 410 26.72 12.39 -13.52
CA GLN A 410 28.11 12.02 -13.27
C GLN A 410 28.19 11.10 -12.06
#